data_AF-A0A7J6VKT8-F1
#
_entry.id   AF-A0A7J6VKT8-F1
#
_cell.length_a   1.000
_cell.length_b   1.000
_cell.length_c   1.000
_cell.angle_alpha   90.00
_cell.angle_beta   90.00
_cell.angle_gamma   90.00
#
_symmetry.space_group_name_H-M   'P 1'
#
loop_
_entity.id
_entity.type
_entity.pdbx_description
1 polymer ?
#
loop_
_entity_poly.entity_id
_entity_poly.type
_entity_poly.pdbx_seq_one_letter_code
_entity_poly.pdbx_strand_id
1 'polypeptide(L)'
;MSATTLKTLQNVFMAQNCQRNRQLDTQYRRDRCAPDMCNFLPTQVGNCAWTGIAAMQLHHLAKYKSCTWNRKTVYCNAVSATSTTPLEKVDFHKLQNGSDIRGVAVAGVEEEPVNLTNLGTEAIAAAFAMWLLDRKKPDASKRLKVSVGHDSRISAQALQDAVSRGIASVGLDVIQYGLASTPAMFNSTLTVNEEFFCPVDGSIMITASHLPYNRNGFKFFTSGGGLGKADIKDILERAASIYDKFLVDCSENKEKADSVVKKVDYMSVYTYDLVKAVRRAAQDIEKPLEGFHIVVDAGNGAGGFFA
;
A
#
# COMPACT_ATOMS: atom_id res chain seq x y z
N MET A 1 30.75 -12.23 51.32
CA MET A 1 31.54 -11.26 50.53
C MET A 1 31.28 -11.58 49.07
N SER A 2 30.76 -10.75 48.17
CA SER A 2 30.24 -9.38 48.17
C SER A 2 29.38 -9.29 46.91
N ALA A 3 28.21 -8.66 47.01
CA ALA A 3 27.40 -8.21 45.88
C ALA A 3 27.45 -6.68 45.85
N THR A 4 27.74 -6.04 44.70
CA THR A 4 27.44 -4.62 44.44
C THR A 4 27.50 -4.40 42.90
N THR A 5 26.38 -4.29 42.19
CA THR A 5 25.59 -3.08 41.85
C THR A 5 26.27 -2.13 40.87
N LEU A 6 25.91 -2.22 39.58
CA LEU A 6 25.95 -1.10 38.64
C LEU A 6 24.56 -0.96 38.00
N LYS A 7 23.81 0.00 38.51
CA LYS A 7 22.46 0.37 38.07
C LYS A 7 22.51 1.87 37.75
N THR A 8 21.76 2.29 36.74
CA THR A 8 21.12 3.63 36.72
C THR A 8 21.93 4.84 36.22
N LEU A 9 22.45 4.84 34.98
CA LEU A 9 22.86 6.09 34.31
C LEU A 9 22.29 6.32 32.89
N GLN A 10 21.86 5.28 32.17
CA GLN A 10 21.33 5.47 30.80
C GLN A 10 19.85 5.89 30.72
N ASN A 11 19.04 5.60 31.75
CA ASN A 11 17.58 5.85 31.68
C ASN A 11 17.16 7.28 32.08
N VAL A 12 18.02 8.06 32.72
CA VAL A 12 17.68 9.44 33.14
C VAL A 12 17.82 10.42 31.97
N PHE A 13 18.76 10.19 31.05
CA PHE A 13 19.01 11.10 29.92
C PHE A 13 17.91 11.04 28.84
N MET A 14 17.36 9.85 28.59
CA MET A 14 16.26 9.66 27.63
C MET A 14 14.92 10.25 28.12
N ALA A 15 14.66 10.20 29.43
CA ALA A 15 13.44 10.77 30.01
C ALA A 15 13.43 12.31 29.99
N GLN A 16 14.59 12.95 30.19
CA GLN A 16 14.71 14.42 30.17
C GLN A 16 14.53 15.01 28.77
N ASN A 17 15.01 14.33 27.72
CA ASN A 17 14.81 14.77 26.33
C ASN A 17 13.35 14.65 25.87
N CYS A 18 12.61 13.66 26.35
CA CYS A 18 11.19 13.48 26.02
C CYS A 18 10.30 14.55 26.68
N GLN A 19 10.65 15.02 27.89
CA GLN A 19 9.91 16.12 28.54
C GLN A 19 10.19 17.50 27.91
N ARG A 20 11.41 17.76 27.42
CA ARG A 20 11.75 19.02 26.72
C ARG A 20 10.94 19.20 25.44
N ASN A 21 10.75 18.14 24.66
CA ASN A 21 9.98 18.21 23.40
C ASN A 21 8.47 18.46 23.62
N ARG A 22 7.88 17.98 24.74
CA ARG A 22 6.48 18.32 25.09
C ARG A 22 6.27 19.78 25.49
N GLN A 23 7.27 20.40 26.12
CA GLN A 23 7.18 21.81 26.53
C GLN A 23 7.29 22.78 25.33
N LEU A 24 8.11 22.43 24.33
CA LEU A 24 8.22 23.23 23.10
C LEU A 24 6.94 23.21 22.25
N ASP A 25 6.26 22.06 22.18
CA ASP A 25 5.05 21.88 21.37
C ASP A 25 3.80 22.54 21.99
N THR A 26 3.79 22.71 23.32
CA THR A 26 2.72 23.44 24.03
C THR A 26 2.90 24.95 24.02
N GLN A 27 4.11 25.45 23.71
CA GLN A 27 4.39 26.88 23.58
C GLN A 27 4.00 27.41 22.21
N TYR A 28 4.10 26.60 21.15
CA TYR A 28 3.77 27.00 19.78
C TYR A 28 2.25 27.07 19.48
N ARG A 29 1.40 26.49 20.34
CA ARG A 29 -0.07 26.54 20.23
C ARG A 29 -0.74 27.70 20.98
N ARG A 30 0.00 28.54 21.71
CA ARG A 30 -0.59 29.67 22.46
C ARG A 30 -0.67 30.99 21.69
N ASP A 31 0.02 31.11 20.57
CA ASP A 31 0.00 32.34 19.77
C ASP A 31 -0.82 32.14 18.49
N ARG A 32 -2.15 32.17 18.63
CA ARG A 32 -3.09 32.84 17.70
C ARG A 32 -4.56 32.53 18.07
N CYS A 33 -5.23 33.61 18.49
CA CYS A 33 -6.65 33.90 18.32
C CYS A 33 -7.69 33.19 19.22
N ALA A 34 -8.09 33.92 20.25
CA ALA A 34 -9.46 34.00 20.77
C ALA A 34 -9.87 35.49 20.74
N PRO A 35 -11.12 35.89 21.02
CA PRO A 35 -12.43 35.29 20.70
C PRO A 35 -13.40 36.32 20.08
N ASP A 36 -14.59 35.91 19.64
CA ASP A 36 -15.78 36.75 19.78
C ASP A 36 -16.96 35.88 20.20
N MET A 37 -17.47 36.18 21.40
CA MET A 37 -18.70 35.63 21.98
C MET A 37 -19.75 36.74 22.02
N CYS A 38 -20.98 36.44 21.62
CA CYS A 38 -22.17 37.10 22.17
C CYS A 38 -23.31 36.07 22.29
N ASN A 39 -23.93 36.08 23.47
CA ASN A 39 -24.92 35.15 23.98
C ASN A 39 -26.38 35.57 23.68
N PHE A 40 -27.25 34.57 23.83
CA PHE A 40 -28.57 34.59 24.51
C PHE A 40 -29.88 34.39 23.70
N LEU A 41 -30.44 33.20 23.97
CA LEU A 41 -31.81 32.83 24.40
C LEU A 41 -32.92 32.44 23.38
N PRO A 42 -33.86 31.57 23.83
CA PRO A 42 -34.66 30.67 22.99
C PRO A 42 -36.16 31.01 22.96
N THR A 43 -36.90 30.54 21.95
CA THR A 43 -38.36 30.36 22.04
C THR A 43 -38.94 29.35 21.04
N GLN A 44 -39.61 28.34 21.60
CA GLN A 44 -40.89 27.70 21.27
C GLN A 44 -41.24 27.08 19.89
N VAL A 45 -41.50 25.76 19.96
CA VAL A 45 -42.68 24.97 19.54
C VAL A 45 -43.51 25.41 18.33
N GLY A 46 -43.68 24.49 17.37
CA GLY A 46 -44.81 24.48 16.44
C GLY A 46 -44.75 23.34 15.41
N ASN A 47 -45.49 22.25 15.67
CA ASN A 47 -45.82 21.20 14.68
C ASN A 47 -46.92 21.70 13.72
N CYS A 48 -46.81 21.42 12.43
CA CYS A 48 -47.97 21.15 11.55
C CYS A 48 -47.52 20.58 10.19
N ALA A 49 -47.97 19.36 9.91
CA ALA A 49 -47.97 18.76 8.58
C ALA A 49 -49.31 19.04 7.91
N TRP A 50 -49.37 19.36 6.60
CA TRP A 50 -50.53 19.08 5.73
C TRP A 50 -50.10 18.98 4.26
N THR A 51 -50.78 18.07 3.57
CA THR A 51 -50.70 17.60 2.18
C THR A 51 -51.35 18.54 1.16
N GLY A 52 -50.97 18.46 -0.13
CA GLY A 52 -51.86 18.87 -1.23
C GLY A 52 -51.18 19.20 -2.58
N ILE A 53 -51.63 18.52 -3.64
CA ILE A 53 -51.20 18.60 -5.05
C ILE A 53 -51.96 19.72 -5.79
N ALA A 54 -51.30 20.45 -6.72
CA ALA A 54 -51.71 20.61 -8.15
C ALA A 54 -51.08 21.81 -8.91
N ALA A 55 -50.45 21.48 -10.04
CA ALA A 55 -50.53 22.07 -11.39
C ALA A 55 -50.09 23.52 -11.76
N MET A 56 -49.12 23.52 -12.69
CA MET A 56 -49.01 24.26 -13.97
C MET A 56 -48.43 25.69 -14.10
N GLN A 57 -47.36 25.70 -14.92
CA GLN A 57 -46.94 26.63 -15.97
C GLN A 57 -46.03 27.84 -15.67
N LEU A 58 -44.75 27.60 -16.00
CA LEU A 58 -43.90 28.34 -16.96
C LEU A 58 -43.99 29.88 -16.96
N HIS A 59 -42.93 30.52 -16.49
CA HIS A 59 -42.30 31.62 -17.23
C HIS A 59 -40.77 31.57 -17.10
N HIS A 60 -40.15 31.51 -18.27
CA HIS A 60 -38.72 31.58 -18.54
C HIS A 60 -38.24 33.02 -18.33
N LEU A 61 -37.10 33.24 -17.64
CA LEU A 61 -36.20 34.37 -17.87
C LEU A 61 -34.89 34.18 -17.09
N ALA A 62 -33.87 33.73 -17.82
CA ALA A 62 -32.49 33.67 -17.39
C ALA A 62 -31.87 35.08 -17.40
N LYS A 63 -31.16 35.45 -16.33
CA LYS A 63 -30.09 36.47 -16.31
C LYS A 63 -29.11 36.11 -15.19
N TYR A 64 -28.15 35.23 -15.47
CA TYR A 64 -27.01 35.00 -14.59
C TYR A 64 -25.83 35.86 -15.08
N LYS A 65 -25.35 36.72 -14.18
CA LYS A 65 -24.25 37.65 -14.42
C LYS A 65 -22.93 36.89 -14.52
N SER A 66 -22.26 37.10 -15.65
CA SER A 66 -20.84 36.79 -15.87
C SER A 66 -19.99 37.60 -14.90
N CYS A 67 -19.16 36.91 -14.10
CA CYS A 67 -18.10 37.52 -13.31
C CYS A 67 -16.77 36.97 -13.84
N THR A 68 -16.03 37.84 -14.52
CA THR A 68 -14.72 37.61 -15.11
C THR A 68 -13.66 37.47 -14.02
N TRP A 69 -12.96 36.34 -13.95
CA TRP A 69 -11.77 36.19 -13.10
C TRP A 69 -10.50 36.29 -13.97
N ASN A 70 -9.68 37.30 -13.69
CA ASN A 70 -8.37 37.52 -14.30
C ASN A 70 -7.43 36.33 -14.04
N ARG A 71 -7.04 35.62 -15.11
CA ARG A 71 -5.91 34.70 -15.13
C ARG A 71 -4.61 35.51 -15.15
N LYS A 72 -3.93 35.64 -14.01
CA LYS A 72 -2.51 36.03 -13.98
C LYS A 72 -1.68 34.79 -14.32
N THR A 73 -1.07 34.80 -15.49
CA THR A 73 -0.05 33.84 -15.92
C THR A 73 1.21 34.08 -15.11
N VAL A 74 1.60 33.14 -14.26
CA VAL A 74 2.89 33.15 -13.56
C VAL A 74 3.85 32.30 -14.40
N TYR A 75 4.85 32.95 -15.00
CA TYR A 75 5.97 32.28 -15.64
C TYR A 75 6.95 31.82 -14.55
N CYS A 76 6.95 30.53 -14.23
CA CYS A 76 8.05 29.92 -13.48
C CYS A 76 9.12 29.48 -14.47
N ASN A 77 10.28 30.16 -14.45
CA ASN A 77 11.48 29.69 -15.13
C ASN A 77 11.95 28.40 -14.44
N ALA A 78 11.75 27.26 -15.09
CA ALA A 78 12.34 26.00 -14.67
C ALA A 78 13.84 26.08 -14.94
N VAL A 79 14.64 26.16 -13.87
CA VAL A 79 16.07 25.91 -13.95
C VAL A 79 16.25 24.41 -14.10
N SER A 80 16.73 23.96 -15.26
CA SER A 80 17.16 22.58 -15.48
C SER A 80 18.33 22.27 -14.54
N ALA A 81 18.03 21.64 -13.41
CA ALA A 81 19.03 20.92 -12.64
C ALA A 81 19.26 19.56 -13.33
N THR A 82 20.05 19.55 -14.41
CA THR A 82 20.66 18.32 -14.91
C THR A 82 21.81 17.93 -13.99
N SER A 83 21.47 17.31 -12.85
CA SER A 83 22.37 16.39 -12.18
C SER A 83 21.98 14.98 -12.60
N THR A 84 22.41 14.58 -13.81
CA THR A 84 22.42 13.17 -14.20
C THR A 84 23.45 12.47 -13.34
N THR A 85 23.06 12.06 -12.14
CA THR A 85 23.72 10.95 -11.45
C THR A 85 23.65 9.75 -12.41
N PRO A 86 24.77 9.06 -12.70
CA PRO A 86 24.73 7.84 -13.48
C PRO A 86 23.65 6.94 -12.89
N LEU A 87 22.73 6.45 -13.73
CA LEU A 87 21.70 5.52 -13.27
C LEU A 87 22.43 4.26 -12.80
N GLU A 88 22.67 4.18 -11.49
CA GLU A 88 23.47 3.11 -10.91
C GLU A 88 22.78 1.79 -11.24
N LYS A 89 23.49 0.91 -11.96
CA LYS A 89 22.92 -0.35 -12.46
C LYS A 89 22.48 -1.16 -11.25
N VAL A 90 21.19 -1.52 -11.20
CA VAL A 90 20.64 -2.32 -10.11
C VAL A 90 21.29 -3.71 -10.12
N ASP A 91 21.97 -4.05 -9.03
CA ASP A 91 22.52 -5.39 -8.83
C ASP A 91 21.44 -6.32 -8.25
N PHE A 92 20.68 -6.97 -9.14
CA PHE A 92 19.56 -7.82 -8.77
C PHE A 92 19.95 -9.00 -7.87
N HIS A 93 21.18 -9.54 -7.99
CA HIS A 93 21.61 -10.64 -7.13
C HIS A 93 21.71 -10.23 -5.65
N LYS A 94 22.07 -8.98 -5.37
CA LYS A 94 22.10 -8.44 -3.99
C LYS A 94 20.72 -8.27 -3.36
N LEU A 95 19.65 -8.28 -4.17
CA LEU A 95 18.28 -8.18 -3.66
C LEU A 95 17.74 -9.52 -3.16
N GLN A 96 18.40 -10.65 -3.46
CA GLN A 96 17.94 -11.96 -3.00
C GLN A 96 18.15 -12.12 -1.49
N ASN A 97 17.08 -12.44 -0.77
CA ASN A 97 17.12 -12.80 0.66
C ASN A 97 16.36 -14.11 0.88
N GLY A 98 17.06 -15.22 0.72
CA GLY A 98 16.47 -16.56 0.81
C GLY A 98 15.40 -16.78 -0.27
N SER A 99 14.16 -16.99 0.17
CA SER A 99 12.96 -17.13 -0.67
C SER A 99 12.22 -15.81 -0.94
N ASP A 100 12.76 -14.68 -0.46
CA ASP A 100 12.19 -13.35 -0.64
C ASP A 100 13.16 -12.44 -1.43
N ILE A 101 12.65 -11.30 -1.87
CA ILE A 101 13.45 -10.17 -2.38
C ILE A 101 13.41 -9.07 -1.32
N ARG A 102 14.56 -8.47 -0.96
CA ARG A 102 14.66 -7.35 -0.02
C ARG A 102 15.67 -6.32 -0.50
N GLY A 103 15.38 -5.04 -0.31
CA GLY A 103 16.29 -3.94 -0.61
C GLY A 103 15.93 -2.66 0.13
N VAL A 104 16.77 -1.64 -0.04
CA VAL A 104 16.50 -0.27 0.39
C VAL A 104 15.58 0.38 -0.63
N ALA A 105 14.39 0.75 -0.19
CA ALA A 105 13.36 1.38 -1.03
C ALA A 105 13.22 2.89 -0.76
N VAL A 106 13.78 3.38 0.35
CA VAL A 106 13.71 4.79 0.76
C VAL A 106 15.10 5.25 1.17
N ALA A 107 15.53 6.42 0.72
CA ALA A 107 16.76 7.04 1.18
C ALA A 107 16.62 7.57 2.61
N GLY A 108 17.75 7.83 3.28
CA GLY A 108 17.76 8.48 4.61
C GLY A 108 18.54 7.74 5.69
N VAL A 109 19.15 6.59 5.36
CA VAL A 109 20.13 5.91 6.22
C VAL A 109 21.49 6.01 5.54
N GLU A 110 22.49 6.48 6.29
CA GLU A 110 23.87 6.62 5.80
C GLU A 110 24.41 5.25 5.36
N GLU A 111 25.18 5.21 4.28
CA GLU A 111 25.74 3.99 3.68
C GLU A 111 24.72 2.95 3.19
N GLU A 112 23.42 3.27 3.17
CA GLU A 112 22.36 2.44 2.62
C GLU A 112 21.70 3.11 1.40
N PRO A 113 22.36 3.14 0.23
CA PRO A 113 21.75 3.71 -0.97
C PRO A 113 20.53 2.91 -1.42
N VAL A 114 19.57 3.58 -2.05
CA VAL A 114 18.37 2.95 -2.61
C VAL A 114 18.79 1.97 -3.70
N ASN A 115 18.50 0.69 -3.50
CA ASN A 115 18.78 -0.38 -4.47
C ASN A 115 17.52 -1.12 -4.94
N LEU A 116 16.36 -0.88 -4.31
CA LEU A 116 15.05 -1.35 -4.76
C LEU A 116 14.29 -0.18 -5.40
N THR A 117 14.66 0.14 -6.64
CA THR A 117 14.08 1.27 -7.40
C THR A 117 12.74 0.90 -8.03
N ASN A 118 11.96 1.90 -8.46
CA ASN A 118 10.70 1.67 -9.19
C ASN A 118 10.93 0.90 -10.50
N LEU A 119 11.97 1.26 -11.26
CA LEU A 119 12.27 0.58 -12.53
C LEU A 119 12.77 -0.85 -12.29
N GLY A 120 13.59 -1.08 -11.26
CA GLY A 120 14.00 -2.43 -10.86
C GLY A 120 12.80 -3.28 -10.40
N THR A 121 11.86 -2.66 -9.70
CA THR A 121 10.60 -3.28 -9.26
C THR A 121 9.72 -3.67 -10.45
N GLU A 122 9.58 -2.79 -11.44
CA GLU A 122 8.88 -3.08 -12.69
C GLU A 122 9.49 -4.30 -13.39
N ALA A 123 10.83 -4.36 -13.49
CA ALA A 123 11.53 -5.48 -14.10
C ALA A 123 11.35 -6.80 -13.32
N ILE A 124 11.38 -6.75 -11.98
CA ILE A 124 11.10 -7.92 -11.11
C ILE A 124 9.68 -8.43 -11.31
N ALA A 125 8.71 -7.52 -11.35
CA ALA A 125 7.31 -7.88 -11.49
C ALA A 125 7.00 -8.45 -12.89
N ALA A 126 7.60 -7.88 -13.94
CA ALA A 126 7.55 -8.45 -15.29
C ALA A 126 8.21 -9.84 -15.34
N ALA A 127 9.37 -10.01 -14.70
CA ALA A 127 10.05 -11.30 -14.63
C ALA A 127 9.20 -12.37 -13.92
N PHE A 128 8.54 -12.01 -12.81
CA PHE A 128 7.61 -12.92 -12.13
C PHE A 128 6.40 -13.27 -13.02
N ALA A 129 5.83 -12.31 -13.75
CA ALA A 129 4.74 -12.58 -14.68
C ALA A 129 5.15 -13.55 -15.80
N MET A 130 6.34 -13.37 -16.38
CA MET A 130 6.90 -14.31 -17.36
C MET A 130 7.15 -15.70 -16.76
N TRP A 131 7.75 -15.76 -15.56
CA TRP A 131 7.93 -17.02 -14.83
C TRP A 131 6.60 -17.73 -14.60
N LEU A 132 5.54 -16.98 -14.26
CA LEU A 132 4.22 -17.55 -14.02
C LEU A 132 3.58 -18.12 -15.30
N LEU A 133 3.74 -17.43 -16.44
CA LEU A 133 3.30 -17.94 -17.75
C LEU A 133 4.00 -19.26 -18.10
N ASP A 134 5.32 -19.34 -17.92
CA ASP A 134 6.11 -20.56 -18.19
C ASP A 134 5.64 -21.75 -17.35
N ARG A 135 5.28 -21.48 -16.08
CA ARG A 135 4.82 -22.50 -15.13
C ARG A 135 3.38 -22.95 -15.38
N LYS A 136 2.48 -22.01 -15.71
CA LYS A 136 1.03 -22.28 -15.84
C LYS A 136 0.64 -22.71 -17.25
N LYS A 137 1.37 -22.26 -18.28
CA LYS A 137 1.09 -22.51 -19.71
C LYS A 137 -0.40 -22.35 -20.05
N PRO A 138 -0.98 -21.16 -19.80
CA PRO A 138 -2.40 -20.95 -20.05
C PRO A 138 -2.73 -21.09 -21.54
N ASP A 139 -3.96 -21.51 -21.82
CA ASP A 139 -4.52 -21.41 -23.16
C ASP A 139 -4.58 -19.95 -23.61
N ALA A 140 -4.53 -19.72 -24.93
CA ALA A 140 -4.48 -18.37 -25.52
C ALA A 140 -5.68 -17.46 -25.13
N SER A 141 -6.80 -18.03 -24.72
CA SER A 141 -8.00 -17.30 -24.29
C SER A 141 -8.01 -16.92 -22.81
N LYS A 142 -7.10 -17.45 -21.98
CA LYS A 142 -7.09 -17.24 -20.53
C LYS A 142 -5.96 -16.29 -20.12
N ARG A 143 -6.34 -15.13 -19.62
CA ARG A 143 -5.42 -14.19 -18.97
C ARG A 143 -5.20 -14.61 -17.52
N LEU A 144 -3.93 -14.75 -17.11
CA LEU A 144 -3.61 -15.03 -15.72
C LEU A 144 -3.80 -13.78 -14.87
N LYS A 145 -4.26 -13.97 -13.63
CA LYS A 145 -4.46 -12.90 -12.65
C LYS A 145 -3.38 -12.95 -11.59
N VAL A 146 -2.83 -11.79 -11.24
CA VAL A 146 -1.87 -11.63 -10.14
C VAL A 146 -2.41 -10.64 -9.12
N SER A 147 -2.55 -11.07 -7.87
CA SER A 147 -2.91 -10.13 -6.79
C SER A 147 -1.68 -9.41 -6.23
N VAL A 148 -1.85 -8.14 -5.85
CA VAL A 148 -0.80 -7.32 -5.24
C VAL A 148 -1.33 -6.66 -3.97
N GLY A 149 -0.69 -6.94 -2.84
CA GLY A 149 -0.97 -6.30 -1.55
C GLY A 149 0.31 -5.84 -0.87
N HIS A 150 0.18 -4.98 0.13
CA HIS A 150 1.33 -4.37 0.80
C HIS A 150 1.11 -4.18 2.30
N ASP A 151 2.21 -4.00 3.05
CA ASP A 151 2.17 -3.56 4.46
C ASP A 151 2.14 -2.01 4.59
N SER A 152 2.21 -1.50 5.82
CA SER A 152 2.09 -0.07 6.13
C SER A 152 3.33 0.79 5.80
N ARG A 153 4.29 0.27 5.04
CA ARG A 153 5.54 1.00 4.72
C ARG A 153 5.29 2.18 3.80
N ILE A 154 6.04 3.28 4.01
CA ILE A 154 5.93 4.51 3.21
C ILE A 154 6.25 4.31 1.72
N SER A 155 7.08 3.32 1.36
CA SER A 155 7.40 2.98 -0.03
C SER A 155 6.34 2.11 -0.71
N ALA A 156 5.34 1.62 0.03
CA ALA A 156 4.42 0.60 -0.45
C ALA A 156 3.62 1.01 -1.69
N GLN A 157 3.06 2.23 -1.72
CA GLN A 157 2.25 2.67 -2.86
C GLN A 157 3.08 2.78 -4.15
N ALA A 158 4.26 3.41 -4.07
CA ALA A 158 5.16 3.54 -5.22
C ALA A 158 5.58 2.16 -5.77
N LEU A 159 5.87 1.21 -4.88
CA LEU A 159 6.20 -0.16 -5.26
C LEU A 159 4.98 -0.92 -5.81
N GLN A 160 3.77 -0.72 -5.29
CA GLN A 160 2.56 -1.32 -5.82
C GLN A 160 2.31 -0.85 -7.26
N ASP A 161 2.48 0.45 -7.54
CA ASP A 161 2.30 1.00 -8.87
C ASP A 161 3.34 0.44 -9.85
N ALA A 162 4.61 0.34 -9.42
CA ALA A 162 5.69 -0.27 -10.19
C ALA A 162 5.45 -1.76 -10.46
N VAL A 163 5.04 -2.52 -9.45
CA VAL A 163 4.68 -3.94 -9.62
C VAL A 163 3.54 -4.08 -10.62
N SER A 164 2.52 -3.23 -10.52
CA SER A 164 1.36 -3.26 -11.41
C SER A 164 1.75 -2.99 -12.86
N ARG A 165 2.62 -2.00 -13.10
CA ARG A 165 3.16 -1.72 -14.45
C ARG A 165 3.97 -2.89 -15.00
N GLY A 166 4.83 -3.50 -14.19
CA GLY A 166 5.63 -4.66 -14.60
C GLY A 166 4.77 -5.85 -15.02
N ILE A 167 3.78 -6.23 -14.21
CA ILE A 167 2.85 -7.34 -14.54
C ILE A 167 2.04 -6.99 -15.79
N ALA A 168 1.45 -5.79 -15.84
CA ALA A 168 0.67 -5.31 -16.97
C ALA A 168 1.45 -5.32 -18.29
N SER A 169 2.74 -5.00 -18.25
CA SER A 169 3.61 -5.01 -19.45
C SER A 169 3.78 -6.38 -20.09
N VAL A 170 3.53 -7.47 -19.34
CA VAL A 170 3.56 -8.85 -19.82
C VAL A 170 2.16 -9.33 -20.27
N GLY A 171 1.11 -8.52 -20.06
CA GLY A 171 -0.27 -8.83 -20.46
C GLY A 171 -1.06 -9.64 -19.43
N LEU A 172 -0.63 -9.68 -18.17
CA LEU A 172 -1.40 -10.28 -17.08
C LEU A 172 -2.30 -9.24 -16.39
N ASP A 173 -3.39 -9.71 -15.80
CA ASP A 173 -4.29 -8.85 -15.03
C ASP A 173 -3.79 -8.67 -13.60
N VAL A 174 -3.92 -7.44 -13.08
CA VAL A 174 -3.45 -7.05 -11.75
C VAL A 174 -4.65 -6.77 -10.86
N ILE A 175 -4.72 -7.47 -9.73
CA ILE A 175 -5.75 -7.25 -8.71
C ILE A 175 -5.09 -6.65 -7.46
N GLN A 176 -5.25 -5.34 -7.26
CA GLN A 176 -4.72 -4.64 -6.11
C GLN A 176 -5.63 -4.81 -4.89
N TYR A 177 -5.12 -5.47 -3.86
CA TYR A 177 -5.81 -5.62 -2.56
C TYR A 177 -5.43 -4.53 -1.55
N GLY A 178 -4.47 -3.66 -1.90
CA GLY A 178 -4.05 -2.57 -1.02
C GLY A 178 -3.35 -3.08 0.24
N LEU A 179 -3.71 -2.50 1.39
CA LEU A 179 -3.17 -2.93 2.68
C LEU A 179 -3.64 -4.35 2.99
N ALA A 180 -2.68 -5.26 3.12
CA ALA A 180 -2.96 -6.68 3.30
C ALA A 180 -1.95 -7.34 4.24
N SER A 181 -2.32 -8.48 4.81
CA SER A 181 -1.38 -9.34 5.52
C SER A 181 -0.74 -10.35 4.57
N THR A 182 0.46 -10.82 4.90
CA THR A 182 1.10 -11.91 4.13
C THR A 182 0.22 -13.17 4.02
N PRO A 183 -0.43 -13.66 5.10
CA PRO A 183 -1.30 -14.84 4.96
C PRO A 183 -2.54 -14.56 4.12
N ALA A 184 -3.10 -13.34 4.11
CA ALA A 184 -4.20 -13.00 3.21
C ALA A 184 -3.75 -13.05 1.74
N MET A 185 -2.56 -12.52 1.43
CA MET A 185 -2.03 -12.58 0.06
C MET A 185 -1.81 -14.01 -0.43
N PHE A 186 -1.35 -14.93 0.42
CA PHE A 186 -1.31 -16.34 0.09
C PHE A 186 -2.72 -16.93 -0.05
N ASN A 187 -3.64 -16.62 0.86
CA ASN A 187 -5.01 -17.13 0.84
C ASN A 187 -5.74 -16.81 -0.48
N SER A 188 -5.46 -15.65 -1.09
CA SER A 188 -6.07 -15.28 -2.38
C SER A 188 -5.74 -16.22 -3.55
N THR A 189 -4.68 -17.01 -3.46
CA THR A 189 -4.35 -18.04 -4.46
C THR A 189 -5.16 -19.34 -4.27
N LEU A 190 -5.92 -19.43 -3.17
CA LEU A 190 -6.67 -20.62 -2.74
C LEU A 190 -8.18 -20.35 -2.63
N THR A 191 -8.58 -19.13 -2.22
CA THR A 191 -9.99 -18.74 -2.08
C THR A 191 -10.71 -18.85 -3.42
N VAL A 192 -11.94 -19.36 -3.41
CA VAL A 192 -12.81 -19.36 -4.59
C VAL A 192 -13.87 -18.29 -4.38
N ASN A 193 -13.70 -17.15 -5.05
CA ASN A 193 -14.64 -16.04 -4.99
C ASN A 193 -14.47 -15.14 -6.22
N GLU A 194 -15.38 -15.27 -7.19
CA GLU A 194 -15.31 -14.58 -8.47
C GLU A 194 -15.48 -13.06 -8.35
N GLU A 195 -16.30 -12.58 -7.41
CA GLU A 195 -16.51 -11.15 -7.14
C GLU A 195 -15.19 -10.46 -6.75
N PHE A 196 -14.32 -11.20 -6.07
CA PHE A 196 -13.01 -10.74 -5.61
C PHE A 196 -11.86 -11.23 -6.49
N PHE A 197 -12.16 -11.77 -7.68
CA PHE A 197 -11.18 -12.26 -8.66
C PHE A 197 -10.30 -13.42 -8.17
N CYS A 198 -10.81 -14.22 -7.22
CA CYS A 198 -10.12 -15.37 -6.64
C CYS A 198 -10.64 -16.71 -7.19
N PRO A 199 -9.79 -17.74 -7.34
CA PRO A 199 -8.37 -17.71 -7.03
C PRO A 199 -7.57 -16.94 -8.08
N VAL A 200 -6.56 -16.21 -7.63
CA VAL A 200 -5.54 -15.65 -8.52
C VAL A 200 -4.48 -16.70 -8.84
N ASP A 201 -3.83 -16.57 -10.00
CA ASP A 201 -2.84 -17.54 -10.47
C ASP A 201 -1.47 -17.34 -9.79
N GLY A 202 -1.19 -16.09 -9.37
CA GLY A 202 -0.03 -15.72 -8.57
C GLY A 202 -0.32 -14.53 -7.65
N SER A 203 0.53 -14.29 -6.67
CA SER A 203 0.35 -13.21 -5.69
C SER A 203 1.68 -12.63 -5.25
N ILE A 204 1.74 -11.30 -5.12
CA ILE A 204 2.89 -10.54 -4.63
C ILE A 204 2.49 -9.80 -3.36
N MET A 205 3.19 -10.08 -2.26
CA MET A 205 3.13 -9.30 -1.03
C MET A 205 4.34 -8.36 -0.95
N ILE A 206 4.07 -7.05 -0.93
CA ILE A 206 5.06 -5.99 -0.77
C ILE A 206 5.27 -5.74 0.72
N THR A 207 6.43 -6.13 1.23
CA THR A 207 6.76 -5.98 2.65
C THR A 207 8.27 -6.11 2.83
N ALA A 208 8.80 -5.55 3.92
CA ALA A 208 10.11 -5.89 4.49
C ALA A 208 9.99 -6.73 5.77
N SER A 209 8.80 -7.22 6.10
CA SER A 209 8.44 -7.81 7.39
C SER A 209 8.86 -6.87 8.53
N HIS A 210 9.85 -7.25 9.33
CA HIS A 210 10.31 -6.53 10.51
C HIS A 210 11.55 -5.66 10.27
N LEU A 211 12.06 -5.57 9.02
CA LEU A 211 13.24 -4.76 8.73
C LEU A 211 12.96 -3.26 8.94
N PRO A 212 13.99 -2.41 9.10
CA PRO A 212 13.82 -0.97 9.29
C PRO A 212 12.97 -0.28 8.21
N TYR A 213 12.45 0.91 8.51
CA TYR A 213 11.46 1.63 7.70
C TYR A 213 11.89 1.86 6.24
N ASN A 214 13.19 2.03 6.00
CA ASN A 214 13.77 2.31 4.70
C ASN A 214 13.85 1.07 3.79
N ARG A 215 13.72 -0.13 4.35
CA ARG A 215 13.73 -1.39 3.62
C ARG A 215 12.32 -1.75 3.11
N ASN A 216 12.26 -2.41 1.96
CA ASN A 216 11.07 -3.09 1.46
C ASN A 216 11.45 -4.31 0.63
N GLY A 217 10.47 -4.99 0.04
CA GLY A 217 10.72 -6.23 -0.69
C GLY A 217 9.45 -6.94 -1.13
N PHE A 218 9.64 -8.14 -1.66
CA PHE A 218 8.57 -8.94 -2.26
C PHE A 218 8.61 -10.37 -1.76
N LYS A 219 7.42 -10.91 -1.47
CA LYS A 219 7.15 -12.34 -1.34
C LYS A 219 6.21 -12.75 -2.46
N PHE A 220 6.45 -13.92 -3.03
CA PHE A 220 5.68 -14.44 -4.16
C PHE A 220 4.98 -15.73 -3.76
N PHE A 221 3.74 -15.88 -4.21
CA PHE A 221 2.93 -17.06 -3.94
C PHE A 221 2.23 -17.55 -5.20
N THR A 222 1.96 -18.84 -5.23
CA THR A 222 0.99 -19.49 -6.13
C THR A 222 0.07 -20.38 -5.30
N SER A 223 -0.88 -21.05 -5.95
CA SER A 223 -1.67 -22.11 -5.29
C SER A 223 -0.82 -23.28 -4.76
N GLY A 224 0.42 -23.43 -5.25
CA GLY A 224 1.37 -24.43 -4.78
C GLY A 224 2.17 -24.03 -3.53
N GLY A 225 1.99 -22.81 -3.02
CA GLY A 225 2.74 -22.27 -1.87
C GLY A 225 3.58 -21.04 -2.22
N GLY A 226 4.44 -20.65 -1.27
CA GLY A 226 5.45 -19.61 -1.48
C GLY A 226 6.57 -20.10 -2.40
N LEU A 227 7.12 -19.20 -3.21
CA LEU A 227 8.24 -19.52 -4.10
C LEU A 227 9.51 -19.84 -3.33
N GLY A 228 10.34 -20.73 -3.87
CA GLY A 228 11.61 -21.14 -3.27
C GLY A 228 12.79 -20.28 -3.69
N LYS A 229 13.94 -20.46 -3.03
CA LYS A 229 15.20 -19.75 -3.33
C LYS A 229 15.61 -19.85 -4.82
N ALA A 230 15.40 -21.01 -5.43
CA ALA A 230 15.72 -21.23 -6.84
C ALA A 230 14.81 -20.43 -7.78
N ASP A 231 13.51 -20.35 -7.48
CA ASP A 231 12.57 -19.55 -8.27
C ASP A 231 12.88 -18.06 -8.17
N ILE A 232 13.20 -17.56 -6.97
CA ILE A 232 13.60 -16.15 -6.79
C ILE A 232 14.87 -15.82 -7.56
N LYS A 233 15.84 -16.74 -7.59
CA LYS A 233 17.06 -16.55 -8.36
C LYS A 233 16.75 -16.43 -9.86
N ASP A 234 15.94 -17.33 -10.41
CA ASP A 234 15.49 -17.28 -11.82
C ASP A 234 14.76 -15.95 -12.12
N ILE A 235 13.84 -15.53 -11.25
CA ILE A 235 13.14 -14.25 -11.39
C ILE A 235 14.11 -13.06 -11.43
N LEU A 236 15.11 -13.02 -10.55
CA LEU A 236 16.09 -11.93 -10.51
C LEU A 236 17.02 -11.92 -11.74
N GLU A 237 17.40 -13.10 -12.26
CA GLU A 237 18.20 -13.22 -13.50
C GLU A 237 17.41 -12.72 -14.72
N ARG A 238 16.12 -13.08 -14.81
CA ARG A 238 15.20 -12.54 -15.82
C ARG A 238 15.02 -11.03 -15.66
N ALA A 239 14.87 -10.55 -14.43
CA ALA A 239 14.69 -9.13 -14.13
C ALA A 239 15.88 -8.30 -14.60
N ALA A 240 17.12 -8.79 -14.40
CA ALA A 240 18.32 -8.12 -14.91
C ALA A 240 18.28 -7.94 -16.44
N SER A 241 17.86 -8.98 -17.16
CA SER A 241 17.73 -8.95 -18.62
C SER A 241 16.63 -8.00 -19.11
N ILE A 242 15.49 -7.95 -18.40
CA ILE A 242 14.38 -7.05 -18.70
C ILE A 242 14.77 -5.60 -18.41
N TYR A 243 15.46 -5.36 -17.30
CA TYR A 243 15.91 -4.04 -16.88
C TYR A 243 16.85 -3.41 -17.92
N ASP A 244 17.81 -4.19 -18.43
CA ASP A 244 18.73 -3.70 -19.47
C ASP A 244 17.96 -3.28 -20.75
N LYS A 245 16.87 -3.96 -21.12
CA LYS A 245 16.00 -3.55 -22.24
C LYS A 245 15.24 -2.26 -21.93
N PHE A 246 14.72 -2.12 -20.71
CA PHE A 246 14.01 -0.90 -20.30
C PHE A 246 14.89 0.35 -20.37
N LEU A 247 16.20 0.21 -20.13
CA LEU A 247 17.15 1.33 -20.27
C LEU A 247 17.37 1.75 -21.72
N VAL A 248 17.31 0.81 -22.66
CA VAL A 248 17.52 1.06 -24.10
C VAL A 248 16.26 1.64 -24.75
N ASP A 249 15.08 1.15 -24.39
CA ASP A 249 13.79 1.51 -25.02
C ASP A 249 13.17 2.84 -24.52
N CYS A 250 13.99 3.81 -24.10
CA CYS A 250 13.51 5.11 -23.60
C CYS A 250 12.82 6.00 -24.66
N SER A 251 12.61 5.53 -25.89
CA SER A 251 12.23 6.38 -27.04
C SER A 251 10.98 5.97 -27.83
N GLU A 252 10.25 4.90 -27.51
CA GLU A 252 9.08 4.53 -28.34
C GLU A 252 7.81 4.24 -27.54
N ASN A 253 6.68 4.68 -28.10
CA ASN A 253 5.32 4.45 -27.61
C ASN A 253 5.08 2.94 -27.49
N LYS A 254 5.32 2.38 -26.29
CA LYS A 254 4.94 1.01 -25.98
C LYS A 254 3.45 0.84 -26.27
N GLU A 255 3.12 -0.03 -27.22
CA GLU A 255 1.76 -0.55 -27.33
C GLU A 255 1.38 -1.08 -25.94
N LYS A 256 0.37 -0.47 -25.32
CA LYS A 256 -0.10 -0.92 -24.01
C LYS A 256 -0.62 -2.33 -24.22
N ALA A 257 0.08 -3.32 -23.68
CA ALA A 257 -0.47 -4.65 -23.52
C ALA A 257 -1.83 -4.50 -22.85
N ASP A 258 -2.87 -5.00 -23.53
CA ASP A 258 -4.23 -5.00 -23.01
C ASP A 258 -4.17 -5.66 -21.62
N SER A 259 -4.41 -4.91 -20.55
CA SER A 259 -4.29 -5.38 -19.18
C SER A 259 -5.18 -4.59 -18.26
N VAL A 260 -5.80 -5.32 -17.32
CA VAL A 260 -6.72 -4.72 -16.38
C VAL A 260 -6.05 -4.61 -15.02
N VAL A 261 -6.02 -3.39 -14.48
CA VAL A 261 -5.68 -3.14 -13.08
C VAL A 261 -6.97 -2.85 -12.34
N LYS A 262 -7.35 -3.72 -11.39
CA LYS A 262 -8.54 -3.56 -10.56
C LYS A 262 -8.14 -3.41 -9.10
N LYS A 263 -8.84 -2.54 -8.36
CA LYS A 263 -8.71 -2.42 -6.92
C LYS A 263 -9.91 -3.06 -6.24
N VAL A 264 -9.67 -3.90 -5.25
CA VAL A 264 -10.68 -4.76 -4.61
C VAL A 264 -10.44 -4.81 -3.11
N ASP A 265 -11.51 -4.74 -2.31
CA ASP A 265 -11.44 -4.90 -0.85
C ASP A 265 -11.44 -6.36 -0.42
N TYR A 266 -10.35 -7.08 -0.71
CA TYR A 266 -10.22 -8.49 -0.36
C TYR A 266 -10.12 -8.74 1.15
N MET A 267 -9.73 -7.73 1.95
CA MET A 267 -9.61 -7.90 3.39
C MET A 267 -10.97 -8.12 4.06
N SER A 268 -12.06 -7.55 3.53
CA SER A 268 -13.42 -7.85 4.00
C SER A 268 -13.80 -9.33 3.85
N VAL A 269 -13.37 -9.98 2.77
CA VAL A 269 -13.58 -11.43 2.57
C VAL A 269 -12.70 -12.24 3.52
N TYR A 270 -11.42 -11.90 3.58
CA TYR A 270 -10.45 -12.64 4.40
C TYR A 270 -10.82 -12.59 5.89
N THR A 271 -11.23 -11.43 6.39
CA THR A 271 -11.66 -11.26 7.79
C THR A 271 -12.94 -12.02 8.09
N TYR A 272 -13.92 -11.96 7.20
CA TYR A 272 -15.15 -12.74 7.32
C TYR A 272 -14.87 -14.24 7.41
N ASP A 273 -14.01 -14.77 6.53
CA ASP A 273 -13.65 -16.18 6.51
C ASP A 273 -12.87 -16.61 7.77
N LEU A 274 -12.02 -15.73 8.32
CA LEU A 274 -11.35 -15.96 9.60
C LEU A 274 -12.32 -16.05 10.76
N VAL A 275 -13.28 -15.12 10.86
CA VAL A 275 -14.32 -15.15 11.91
C VAL A 275 -15.13 -16.43 11.81
N LYS A 276 -15.53 -16.82 10.59
CA LYS A 276 -16.25 -18.07 10.33
C LYS A 276 -15.43 -19.29 10.74
N ALA A 277 -14.13 -19.31 10.44
CA ALA A 277 -13.25 -20.40 10.82
C ALA A 277 -13.12 -20.53 12.35
N VAL A 278 -12.98 -19.42 13.07
CA VAL A 278 -12.91 -19.40 14.54
C VAL A 278 -14.22 -19.91 15.14
N ARG A 279 -15.38 -19.45 14.66
CA ARG A 279 -16.70 -19.92 15.12
C ARG A 279 -16.87 -21.41 14.87
N ARG A 280 -16.53 -21.89 13.67
CA ARG A 280 -16.59 -23.33 13.34
C ARG A 280 -15.71 -24.17 14.25
N ALA A 281 -14.49 -23.72 14.55
CA ALA A 281 -13.60 -24.39 15.49
C ALA A 281 -14.18 -24.40 16.92
N ALA A 282 -14.98 -23.40 17.27
CA ALA A 282 -15.71 -23.29 18.52
C ALA A 282 -17.14 -23.88 18.45
N GLN A 283 -17.38 -24.87 17.59
CA GLN A 283 -18.68 -25.57 17.48
C GLN A 283 -19.84 -24.62 17.13
N ASP A 284 -19.57 -23.66 16.25
CA ASP A 284 -20.52 -22.67 15.72
C ASP A 284 -21.14 -21.76 16.80
N ILE A 285 -20.46 -21.58 17.94
CA ILE A 285 -20.81 -20.55 18.92
C ILE A 285 -20.62 -19.16 18.28
N GLU A 286 -21.66 -18.31 18.32
CA GLU A 286 -21.65 -16.98 17.70
C GLU A 286 -20.58 -16.03 18.27
N LYS A 287 -20.36 -16.08 19.59
CA LYS A 287 -19.38 -15.25 20.31
C LYS A 287 -18.46 -16.12 21.17
N PRO A 288 -17.53 -16.88 20.56
CA PRO A 288 -16.73 -17.86 21.29
C PRO A 288 -15.71 -17.25 22.25
N LEU A 289 -15.46 -15.94 22.13
CA LEU A 289 -14.54 -15.18 22.96
C LEU A 289 -15.26 -14.30 24.00
N GLU A 290 -16.57 -14.46 24.17
CA GLU A 290 -17.35 -13.68 25.15
C GLU A 290 -16.82 -13.93 26.56
N GLY A 291 -16.56 -12.84 27.31
CA GLY A 291 -15.98 -12.89 28.66
C GLY A 291 -14.45 -12.88 28.73
N PHE A 292 -13.73 -12.95 27.59
CA PHE A 292 -12.28 -12.85 27.57
C PHE A 292 -11.79 -11.39 27.61
N HIS A 293 -10.68 -11.15 28.30
CA HIS A 293 -9.95 -9.89 28.26
C HIS A 293 -8.74 -10.05 27.33
N ILE A 294 -8.84 -9.53 26.11
CA ILE A 294 -7.83 -9.70 25.06
C ILE A 294 -7.09 -8.38 24.85
N VAL A 295 -5.76 -8.43 24.83
CA VAL A 295 -4.89 -7.28 24.52
C VAL A 295 -4.13 -7.58 23.24
N VAL A 296 -4.13 -6.64 22.30
CA VAL A 296 -3.43 -6.74 21.01
C VAL A 296 -2.53 -5.51 20.85
N ASP A 297 -1.24 -5.74 20.59
CA ASP A 297 -0.32 -4.70 20.13
C ASP A 297 -0.05 -4.94 18.64
N ALA A 298 -0.53 -4.02 17.81
CA ALA A 298 -0.38 -4.10 16.36
C ALA A 298 1.02 -3.68 15.86
N GLY A 299 1.87 -3.11 16.72
CA GLY A 299 3.22 -2.66 16.37
C GLY A 299 3.27 -1.66 15.20
N ASN A 300 2.19 -0.90 14.97
CA ASN A 300 1.98 -0.07 13.78
C ASN A 300 2.15 -0.80 12.42
N GLY A 301 2.06 -2.13 12.43
CA GLY A 301 2.10 -2.96 11.23
C GLY A 301 0.73 -3.13 10.58
N ALA A 302 0.69 -3.88 9.47
CA ALA A 302 -0.56 -4.22 8.79
C ALA A 302 -1.56 -5.01 9.67
N GLY A 303 -1.09 -5.60 10.78
CA GLY A 303 -1.93 -6.22 11.79
C GLY A 303 -2.93 -5.26 12.44
N GLY A 304 -2.60 -3.97 12.53
CA GLY A 304 -3.47 -2.95 13.13
C GLY A 304 -4.75 -2.68 12.35
N PHE A 305 -4.81 -3.08 11.08
CA PHE A 305 -6.05 -3.06 10.31
C PHE A 305 -7.09 -4.07 10.84
N PHE A 306 -6.65 -5.16 11.46
CA PHE A 306 -7.53 -6.21 11.99
C PHE A 306 -7.90 -6.03 13.48
N ALA A 307 -7.26 -5.08 14.15
CA ALA A 307 -7.31 -4.89 15.60
C ALA A 307 -8.48 -4.00 16.03
#